data_AF-A0A6A8LRE0-F1
#
_entry.id   AF-A0A6A8LRE0-F1
#
_cell.length_a   1.000
_cell.length_b   1.000
_cell.length_c   1.000
_cell.angle_alpha   90.00
_cell.angle_beta   90.00
_cell.angle_gamma   90.00
#
_symmetry.space_group_name_H-M   'P 1'
#
loop_
_entity.id
_entity.type
_entity.pdbx_description
1 polymer ?
#
loop_
_entity_poly.entity_id
_entity_poly.type
_entity_poly.pdbx_seq_one_letter_code
_entity_poly.pdbx_strand_id
1 'polypeptide(L)'
;MDLEIFDDTNSVPAEKIQLVKDVLEFSGKYLELPEDTEMSVTLMNNEQIHEINLKYRGVDKATDVISFAIEEDDPDELPIILPDDVDFEEPKNIGDMMISMDKVKEQAEYLGHSEDRELGFLTVHGFL
;
A
#
# COMPACT_ATOMS: atom_id res chain seq x y z
N MET A 1 8.82 -9.84 -0.75
CA MET A 1 7.65 -9.10 -1.23
C MET A 1 7.97 -8.60 -2.62
N ASP A 2 7.05 -8.84 -3.54
CA ASP A 2 7.03 -8.17 -4.83
C ASP A 2 6.20 -6.88 -4.67
N LEU A 3 6.83 -5.73 -4.92
CA LEU A 3 6.26 -4.42 -4.64
C LEU A 3 6.24 -3.57 -5.92
N GLU A 4 5.05 -3.18 -6.34
CA GLU A 4 4.87 -2.20 -7.40
C GLU A 4 4.53 -0.83 -6.81
N ILE A 5 5.39 0.17 -7.04
CA ILE A 5 5.17 1.54 -6.54
C ILE A 5 4.99 2.49 -7.72
N PHE A 6 3.83 3.15 -7.74
CA PHE A 6 3.44 4.14 -8.74
C PHE A 6 3.50 5.55 -8.16
N ASP A 7 3.99 6.52 -8.93
CA ASP A 7 3.90 7.94 -8.62
C ASP A 7 3.03 8.66 -9.67
N ASP A 8 1.74 8.81 -9.35
CA ASP A 8 0.79 9.51 -10.21
C ASP A 8 1.02 11.03 -10.20
N THR A 9 1.75 11.55 -9.22
CA THR A 9 2.09 12.98 -9.16
C THR A 9 3.24 13.35 -10.09
N ASN A 10 4.01 12.36 -10.56
CA ASN A 10 5.24 12.54 -11.34
C ASN A 10 6.23 13.54 -10.69
N SER A 11 6.24 13.62 -9.36
CA SER A 11 6.94 14.65 -8.61
C SER A 11 7.59 14.15 -7.33
N VAL A 12 7.37 12.87 -6.96
CA VAL A 12 7.95 12.30 -5.74
C VAL A 12 9.44 12.01 -5.96
N PRO A 13 10.33 12.52 -5.08
CA PRO A 13 11.74 12.19 -5.13
C PRO A 13 11.98 10.68 -4.99
N ALA A 14 12.95 10.14 -5.75
CA ALA A 14 13.30 8.72 -5.70
C ALA A 14 13.66 8.22 -4.30
N GLU A 15 14.24 9.08 -3.45
CA GLU A 15 14.56 8.75 -2.05
C GLU A 15 13.32 8.40 -1.22
N LYS A 16 12.18 9.07 -1.49
CA LYS A 16 10.92 8.78 -0.79
C LYS A 16 10.26 7.50 -1.29
N ILE A 17 10.36 7.23 -2.60
CA ILE A 17 9.91 5.95 -3.18
C ILE A 17 10.73 4.80 -2.57
N GLN A 18 12.04 4.98 -2.45
CA GLN A 18 12.91 4.00 -1.80
C GLN A 18 12.56 3.82 -0.32
N LEU A 19 12.26 4.90 0.40
CA LEU A 19 11.81 4.82 1.79
C LEU A 19 10.54 3.96 1.94
N VAL A 20 9.53 4.17 1.09
CA VAL A 20 8.29 3.36 1.10
C VAL A 20 8.63 1.88 0.87
N LYS A 21 9.47 1.59 -0.12
CA LYS A 21 9.93 0.23 -0.42
C LYS A 21 10.64 -0.41 0.78
N ASP A 22 11.62 0.27 1.36
CA ASP A 22 12.41 -0.24 2.49
C ASP A 22 11.53 -0.52 3.72
N VAL A 23 10.55 0.36 3.97
CA VAL A 23 9.59 0.21 5.09
C VAL A 23 8.68 -0.99 4.88
N LEU A 24 8.15 -1.19 3.68
CA LEU A 24 7.28 -2.34 3.37
C LEU A 24 8.04 -3.66 3.38
N GLU A 25 9.23 -3.71 2.77
CA GLU A 25 10.09 -4.90 2.81
C GLU A 25 10.45 -5.29 4.26
N PHE A 26 10.79 -4.29 5.09
CA PHE A 26 11.04 -4.52 6.51
C PHE A 26 9.78 -5.05 7.21
N SER A 27 8.62 -4.45 6.95
CA SER A 27 7.36 -4.82 7.60
C SER A 27 6.92 -6.24 7.22
N GLY A 28 6.98 -6.59 5.93
CA GLY A 28 6.68 -7.95 5.47
C GLY A 28 7.63 -8.98 6.05
N LYS A 29 8.93 -8.68 6.12
CA LYS A 29 9.90 -9.56 6.78
C LYS A 29 9.63 -9.70 8.28
N TYR A 30 9.26 -8.62 8.96
CA TYR A 30 8.95 -8.63 10.40
C TYR A 30 7.71 -9.49 10.70
N LEU A 31 6.72 -9.49 9.80
CA LEU A 31 5.52 -10.31 9.88
C LEU A 31 5.71 -11.75 9.36
N GLU A 32 6.91 -12.11 8.89
CA GLU A 32 7.20 -13.41 8.29
C GLU A 32 6.28 -13.76 7.10
N LEU A 33 5.96 -12.75 6.28
CA LEU A 33 5.17 -12.95 5.05
C LEU A 33 5.96 -13.76 4.00
N PRO A 34 5.29 -14.57 3.16
CA PRO A 34 5.90 -15.25 2.03
C PRO A 34 6.70 -14.30 1.12
N GLU A 35 7.80 -14.79 0.53
CA GLU A 35 8.69 -13.95 -0.29
C GLU A 35 7.99 -13.41 -1.55
N ASP A 36 7.04 -14.16 -2.08
CA ASP A 36 6.20 -13.87 -3.24
C ASP A 36 4.92 -13.11 -2.89
N THR A 37 4.80 -12.57 -1.68
CA THR A 37 3.69 -11.67 -1.33
C THR A 37 3.72 -10.42 -2.23
N GLU A 38 2.64 -10.18 -2.95
CA GLU A 38 2.47 -9.06 -3.88
C GLU A 38 1.68 -7.91 -3.24
N MET A 39 2.11 -6.67 -3.47
CA MET A 39 1.37 -5.48 -3.06
C MET A 39 1.65 -4.31 -4.01
N SER A 40 0.64 -3.49 -4.28
CA SER A 40 0.80 -2.23 -5.00
C SER A 40 0.68 -1.01 -4.08
N VAL A 41 1.47 0.02 -4.36
CA VAL A 41 1.40 1.32 -3.68
C VAL A 41 1.31 2.43 -4.71
N THR A 42 0.33 3.30 -4.59
CA THR A 42 0.18 4.49 -5.45
C THR A 42 0.33 5.77 -4.62
N LEU A 43 1.33 6.56 -4.97
CA LEU A 43 1.55 7.90 -4.43
C LEU A 43 0.78 8.91 -5.29
N MET A 44 -0.09 9.69 -4.65
CA MET A 44 -1.01 10.58 -5.35
C MET A 44 -1.24 11.91 -4.60
N ASN A 45 -2.01 12.80 -5.21
CA ASN A 45 -2.37 14.09 -4.61
C ASN A 45 -3.73 14.03 -3.85
N ASN A 46 -4.09 15.12 -3.18
CA ASN A 46 -5.33 15.22 -2.43
C ASN A 46 -6.60 15.10 -3.27
N GLU A 47 -6.58 15.58 -4.52
CA GLU A 47 -7.72 15.51 -5.43
C GLU A 47 -8.02 14.05 -5.79
N GLN A 48 -6.99 13.30 -6.19
CA GLN A 48 -7.10 11.89 -6.57
C GLN A 48 -7.57 11.02 -5.38
N ILE A 49 -6.97 11.17 -4.19
CA ILE A 49 -7.37 10.34 -3.05
C ILE A 49 -8.78 10.71 -2.55
N HIS A 50 -9.21 11.97 -2.71
CA HIS A 50 -10.58 12.40 -2.40
C HIS A 50 -11.60 11.69 -3.30
N GLU A 51 -11.34 11.61 -4.60
CA GLU A 51 -12.18 10.86 -5.54
C GLU A 51 -12.30 9.39 -5.14
N ILE A 52 -11.19 8.75 -4.76
CA ILE A 52 -11.17 7.36 -4.28
C ILE A 52 -11.98 7.23 -2.98
N ASN A 53 -11.77 8.13 -2.01
CA ASN A 53 -12.46 8.09 -0.72
C ASN A 53 -13.98 8.28 -0.87
N LEU A 54 -14.39 9.18 -1.77
CA LEU A 54 -15.80 9.40 -2.08
C LEU A 54 -16.39 8.17 -2.79
N LYS A 55 -15.69 7.64 -3.79
CA LYS A 55 -16.17 6.52 -4.62
C LYS A 55 -16.32 5.23 -3.83
N TYR A 56 -15.33 4.87 -3.02
CA TYR A 56 -15.27 3.55 -2.38
C TYR A 56 -15.68 3.56 -0.90
N ARG A 57 -15.50 4.67 -0.18
CA ARG A 57 -15.87 4.80 1.24
C ARG A 57 -17.06 5.72 1.49
N GLY A 58 -17.55 6.43 0.46
CA GLY A 58 -18.66 7.38 0.59
C GLY A 58 -18.32 8.64 1.39
N VAL A 59 -17.03 8.95 1.56
CA VAL A 59 -16.57 10.07 2.39
C VAL A 59 -16.05 11.20 1.50
N ASP A 60 -16.78 12.32 1.53
CA ASP A 60 -16.49 13.52 0.74
C ASP A 60 -15.38 14.39 1.36
N LYS A 61 -14.18 13.81 1.55
CA LYS A 61 -12.96 14.54 1.95
C LYS A 61 -11.69 13.79 1.54
N ALA A 62 -10.60 14.51 1.29
CA ALA A 62 -9.28 13.88 1.15
C ALA A 62 -8.85 13.22 2.48
N THR A 63 -8.18 12.08 2.38
CA THR A 63 -7.57 11.37 3.52
C THR A 63 -6.09 11.16 3.22
N ASP A 64 -5.34 10.72 4.23
CA ASP A 64 -3.91 10.44 4.14
C ASP A 64 -3.60 9.11 3.44
N VAL A 65 -4.26 8.04 3.84
CA VAL A 65 -4.06 6.69 3.29
C VAL A 65 -5.37 5.92 3.13
N ILE A 66 -5.47 5.16 2.05
CA ILE A 66 -6.54 4.18 1.79
C ILE A 66 -5.87 2.87 1.41
N SER A 67 -6.24 1.80 2.10
CA SER A 67 -5.81 0.45 1.75
C SER A 67 -7.03 -0.39 1.36
N PHE A 68 -6.90 -1.17 0.29
CA PHE A 68 -7.83 -2.19 -0.15
C PHE A 68 -7.14 -3.54 -0.03
N ALA A 69 -7.59 -4.36 0.91
CA ALA A 69 -7.15 -5.74 1.01
C ALA A 69 -7.90 -6.60 -0.02
N ILE A 70 -7.19 -7.52 -0.65
CA ILE A 70 -7.83 -8.63 -1.38
C ILE A 70 -8.22 -9.67 -0.34
N GLU A 71 -9.51 -10.00 -0.27
CA GLU A 71 -10.00 -11.11 0.54
C GLU A 71 -9.89 -12.39 -0.31
N GLU A 72 -8.92 -13.25 -0.02
CA GLU A 72 -8.77 -14.59 -0.64
C GLU A 72 -9.69 -15.65 0.00
N ASP A 73 -10.33 -15.33 1.14
CA ASP A 73 -11.20 -16.26 1.87
C ASP A 73 -12.67 -16.18 1.41
N ASP A 74 -12.95 -16.31 0.11
CA ASP A 74 -14.32 -16.68 -0.31
C ASP A 74 -14.48 -18.20 -0.18
N PRO A 75 -15.23 -18.70 0.83
CA PRO A 75 -15.42 -20.13 1.02
C PRO A 75 -16.16 -20.81 -0.15
N ASP A 76 -16.72 -20.05 -1.09
CA ASP A 76 -17.34 -20.55 -2.32
C ASP A 76 -16.37 -20.61 -3.52
N GLU A 77 -15.12 -20.14 -3.40
CA GLU A 77 -14.10 -20.35 -4.44
C GLU A 77 -13.67 -21.82 -4.50
N LEU A 78 -13.80 -22.41 -5.69
CA LEU A 78 -13.36 -23.77 -5.95
C LEU A 78 -11.83 -23.82 -5.93
N PRO A 79 -11.20 -24.63 -5.06
CA PRO A 79 -9.75 -24.74 -5.05
C PRO A 79 -9.26 -25.25 -6.41
N ILE A 80 -8.22 -24.61 -6.95
CA ILE A 80 -7.56 -25.06 -8.16
C ILE A 80 -6.92 -26.43 -7.86
N ILE A 81 -7.45 -27.49 -8.46
CA ILE A 81 -6.89 -28.84 -8.31
C ILE A 81 -5.67 -28.95 -9.23
N LEU A 82 -4.49 -28.80 -8.65
CA LEU A 82 -3.23 -29.04 -9.33
C LEU A 82 -2.79 -30.51 -9.18
N PRO A 83 -2.09 -31.07 -10.19
CA PRO A 83 -1.47 -32.39 -10.08
C PRO A 83 -0.50 -32.47 -8.88
N ASP A 84 -0.39 -33.65 -8.25
CA ASP A 84 0.45 -33.87 -7.06
C ASP A 84 1.97 -33.61 -7.29
N ASP A 85 2.40 -33.44 -8.54
CA ASP A 85 3.78 -33.17 -8.96
C ASP A 85 4.08 -31.69 -9.22
N VAL A 86 3.12 -30.79 -8.98
CA VAL A 86 3.31 -29.33 -9.11
C VAL A 86 3.33 -28.68 -7.73
N ASP A 87 4.50 -28.23 -7.28
CA ASP A 87 4.61 -27.28 -6.18
C ASP A 87 4.20 -25.91 -6.74
N PHE A 88 2.99 -25.48 -6.41
CA PHE A 88 2.48 -24.15 -6.76
C PHE A 88 2.03 -23.49 -5.46
N GLU A 89 2.91 -22.65 -4.93
CA GLU A 89 2.51 -21.67 -3.93
C GLU A 89 1.87 -20.52 -4.72
N GLU A 90 0.59 -20.25 -4.47
CA GLU A 90 -0.08 -19.09 -5.06
C GLU A 90 0.54 -17.83 -4.47
N PRO A 91 1.08 -16.92 -5.30
CA PRO A 91 1.64 -15.67 -4.80
C PRO A 91 0.52 -14.90 -4.11
N LYS A 92 0.73 -14.63 -2.82
CA LYS A 92 -0.29 -14.00 -1.98
C LYS A 92 -0.38 -12.51 -2.32
N ASN A 93 -1.44 -12.09 -2.99
CA ASN A 93 -1.65 -10.67 -3.28
C ASN A 93 -2.46 -10.04 -2.15
N ILE A 94 -1.84 -9.13 -1.39
CA ILE A 94 -2.48 -8.48 -0.24
C ILE A 94 -3.18 -7.16 -0.60
N GLY A 95 -3.15 -6.77 -1.88
CA GLY A 95 -3.93 -5.67 -2.44
C GLY A 95 -3.18 -4.35 -2.61
N ASP A 96 -3.93 -3.25 -2.51
CA ASP A 96 -3.50 -1.92 -2.96
C ASP A 96 -3.48 -0.91 -1.81
N MET A 97 -2.46 -0.05 -1.79
CA MET A 97 -2.39 1.11 -0.90
C MET A 97 -2.24 2.41 -1.68
N MET A 98 -3.04 3.41 -1.34
CA MET A 98 -2.96 4.76 -1.89
C MET A 98 -2.58 5.76 -0.81
N ILE A 99 -1.51 6.52 -1.02
CA ILE A 99 -0.99 7.53 -0.07
C ILE A 99 -1.04 8.93 -0.69
N SER A 100 -1.62 9.89 0.03
CA SER A 100 -1.59 11.30 -0.36
C SER A 100 -0.29 11.99 0.07
N MET A 101 0.51 12.40 -0.92
CA MET A 101 1.75 13.14 -0.69
C MET A 101 1.51 14.58 -0.21
N ASP A 102 0.32 15.13 -0.47
CA ASP A 102 -0.08 16.42 0.08
C ASP A 102 -0.39 16.30 1.57
N LYS A 103 -1.07 15.23 1.99
CA LYS A 103 -1.32 14.96 3.42
C LYS A 103 -0.03 14.70 4.17
N VAL A 104 0.91 13.96 3.59
CA VAL A 104 2.25 13.76 4.18
C VAL A 104 2.89 15.11 4.53
N LYS A 105 2.88 16.08 3.60
CA LYS A 105 3.45 17.41 3.81
C LYS A 105 2.69 18.19 4.88
N GLU A 106 1.36 18.25 4.77
CA GLU A 106 0.49 18.96 5.71
C GLU A 106 0.65 18.44 7.15
N GLN A 107 0.67 17.11 7.32
CA GLN A 107 0.78 16.47 8.63
C GLN A 107 2.18 16.60 9.21
N ALA A 108 3.23 16.45 8.39
CA ALA A 108 4.61 16.65 8.83
C ALA A 108 4.84 18.06 9.36
N GLU A 109 4.34 19.09 8.64
CA GLU A 109 4.41 20.48 9.08
C GLU A 109 3.60 20.70 10.38
N TYR A 110 2.36 20.21 10.42
CA TYR A 110 1.48 20.37 11.58
C TYR A 110 2.01 19.68 12.86
N LEU A 111 2.59 18.49 12.72
CA LEU A 111 3.11 17.68 13.82
C LEU A 111 4.58 17.98 14.15
N GLY A 112 5.24 18.84 13.37
CA GLY A 112 6.60 19.33 13.65
C GLY A 112 7.69 18.28 13.43
N HIS A 113 7.56 17.42 12.43
CA HIS A 113 8.57 16.42 12.07
C HIS A 113 8.83 16.39 10.55
N SER A 114 9.76 15.57 10.09
CA SER A 114 10.10 15.49 8.66
C SER A 114 9.02 14.76 7.85
N GLU A 115 8.88 15.14 6.58
CA GLU A 115 8.02 14.42 5.62
C GLU A 115 8.37 12.94 5.54
N ASP A 116 9.66 12.59 5.63
CA ASP A 116 10.11 11.19 5.61
C ASP A 116 9.59 10.40 6.80
N ARG A 117 9.54 11.01 7.99
CA ARG A 117 8.99 10.35 9.18
C ARG A 117 7.49 10.10 8.99
N GLU A 118 6.77 11.08 8.47
CA GLU A 118 5.33 10.97 8.26
C GLU A 118 5.00 9.94 7.17
N LEU A 119 5.74 9.97 6.05
CA LEU A 119 5.59 9.00 4.97
C LEU A 119 5.85 7.57 5.46
N GLY A 120 6.94 7.35 6.21
CA GLY A 120 7.22 6.05 6.81
C GLY A 120 6.12 5.59 7.78
N PHE A 121 5.60 6.50 8.60
CA PHE A 121 4.49 6.22 9.51
C PHE A 121 3.22 5.82 8.74
N LEU A 122 2.80 6.61 7.76
CA LEU A 122 1.61 6.32 6.96
C LEU A 122 1.75 5.04 6.13
N THR A 123 2.96 4.74 5.65
CA THR A 123 3.26 3.49 4.94
C THR A 123 3.03 2.27 5.85
N VAL A 124 3.60 2.28 7.07
CA VAL A 124 3.35 1.18 8.04
C VAL A 124 1.88 1.15 8.47
N HIS A 125 1.27 2.32 8.71
CA HIS A 125 -0.12 2.41 9.15
C HIS A 125 -1.11 1.90 8.09
N GLY A 126 -0.84 2.15 6.81
CA GLY A 126 -1.66 1.61 5.72
C GLY A 126 -1.41 0.12 5.48
N PHE A 127 -0.25 -0.40 5.86
CA PHE A 127 0.13 -1.79 5.66
C PHE A 127 -0.45 -2.75 6.71
N LEU A 128 -0.60 -2.29 7.96
CA LEU A 128 -1.05 -3.08 9.12
C LEU A 128 -2.52 -2.84 9.45
#